data_AF-A0A2G1Y3N3-F1
#
_entry.id   AF-A0A2G1Y3N3-F1
#
_cell.length_a   1.000
_cell.length_b   1.000
_cell.length_c   1.000
_cell.angle_alpha   90.00
_cell.angle_beta   90.00
_cell.angle_gamma   90.00
#
_symmetry.space_group_name_H-M   'P 1'
#
loop_
_entity.id
_entity.type
_entity.pdbx_description
1 polymer ?
#
loop_
_entity_poly.entity_id
_entity_poly.type
_entity_poly.pdbx_seq_one_letter_code
_entity_poly.pdbx_strand_id
1 'polypeptide(L)' 'MRIAVNFQNETIAKKVLWMLEHFQNDGVEVIKLDNSDDEVINSFKDGLKELKLVKQGKLTSRPIQNFLNEL' A
#
# COMPACT_ATOMS: atom_id res chain seq x y z
N MET A 1 1.51 -20.23 5.29
CA MET A 1 2.34 -20.44 4.08
C MET A 1 3.75 -20.81 4.54
N ARG A 2 4.37 -21.86 4.00
CA ARG A 2 5.75 -22.26 4.34
C ARG A 2 6.59 -22.23 3.07
N ILE A 3 7.73 -21.56 3.10
CA ILE A 3 8.67 -21.45 1.97
C ILE A 3 9.97 -22.14 2.40
N ALA A 4 10.43 -23.12 1.61
CA ALA A 4 11.72 -23.76 1.78
C ALA A 4 12.68 -23.21 0.72
N VAL A 5 13.84 -22.70 1.15
CA VAL A 5 14.86 -22.14 0.27
C VAL A 5 16.10 -23.01 0.36
N ASN A 6 16.60 -23.48 -0.78
CA ASN A 6 17.82 -24.27 -0.86
C ASN A 6 19.03 -23.36 -1.14
N PHE A 7 20.05 -23.40 -0.29
CA PHE A 7 21.28 -22.64 -0.45
C PHE A 7 22.44 -23.57 -0.80
N GLN A 8 23.08 -23.35 -1.95
CA GLN A 8 24.25 -24.14 -2.37
C GLN A 8 25.53 -23.73 -1.63
N ASN A 9 25.57 -22.52 -1.07
CA ASN A 9 26.71 -22.00 -0.34
C ASN A 9 26.35 -21.80 1.14
N GLU A 10 27.02 -22.55 2.01
CA GLU A 10 26.76 -22.55 3.45
C GLU A 10 27.05 -21.20 4.12
N THR A 11 28.04 -20.46 3.63
CA THR A 11 28.34 -19.10 4.14
C THR A 11 27.20 -18.13 3.85
N ILE A 12 26.58 -18.23 2.67
CA ILE A 12 25.41 -17.43 2.32
C ILE A 12 24.22 -17.83 3.19
N ALA A 13 24.00 -19.14 3.40
CA ALA A 13 22.94 -19.63 4.28
C ALA A 13 23.06 -19.07 5.70
N LYS A 14 24.28 -19.07 6.27
CA LYS A 14 24.55 -18.53 7.62
C LYS A 14 24.27 -17.03 7.71
N LYS A 15 24.62 -16.24 6.68
CA LYS A 15 24.32 -14.80 6.64
C LYS A 15 22.82 -14.53 6.57
N VAL A 16 22.09 -15.28 5.75
CA VAL A 16 20.63 -15.14 5.63
C VAL A 16 19.94 -15.53 6.94
N LEU A 17 20.36 -16.64 7.55
CA LEU A 17 19.84 -17.06 8.86
C LEU A 17 20.09 -15.98 9.92
N TRP A 18 21.31 -15.45 9.99
CA TRP A 18 21.65 -14.37 10.92
C TRP A 18 20.78 -13.12 10.73
N MET A 19 20.53 -12.69 9.49
CA MET A 19 19.64 -11.56 9.23
C MET A 19 18.20 -11.82 9.68
N LEU A 20 17.68 -13.03 9.44
CA LEU A 20 16.32 -13.40 9.85
C LEU A 20 16.18 -13.43 11.38
N GLU A 21 17.18 -13.98 12.08
CA GLU A 21 17.23 -13.98 13.54
C GLU A 21 17.37 -12.55 14.11
N HIS A 22 18.17 -11.68 13.46
CA HIS A 22 18.28 -10.28 13.85
C HIS A 22 16.98 -9.52 13.64
N PHE A 23 16.32 -9.68 12.48
CA PHE A 23 15.03 -9.02 12.22
C PHE A 23 13.96 -9.41 13.24
N GLN A 24 13.96 -10.66 13.70
CA GLN A 24 13.05 -11.12 14.75
C GLN A 24 13.33 -10.47 16.11
N ASN A 25 14.60 -10.24 16.46
CA ASN A 25 14.99 -9.71 17.78
C ASN A 25 14.97 -8.17 17.85
N ASP A 26 15.24 -7.49 16.74
CA ASP A 26 15.35 -6.03 16.69
C ASP A 26 14.00 -5.32 16.39
N GLY A 27 12.91 -6.08 16.29
CA GLY A 27 11.59 -5.54 15.99
C GLY A 27 11.46 -4.97 14.57
N VAL A 28 12.31 -5.43 13.64
CA VAL A 28 12.32 -4.97 12.25
C VAL A 28 11.29 -5.79 11.46
N GLU A 29 10.16 -5.17 11.17
CA GLU A 29 9.14 -5.74 10.31
C GLU A 29 9.45 -5.43 8.84
N VAL A 30 9.48 -6.47 7.99
CA VAL A 30 9.47 -6.28 6.53
C VAL A 30 8.03 -5.88 6.14
N ILE A 31 7.73 -4.59 6.26
CA ILE A 31 6.48 -4.05 5.73
C ILE A 31 6.65 -4.04 4.21
N LYS A 32 5.93 -4.94 3.54
CA LYS A 32 5.77 -4.90 2.10
C LYS A 32 5.14 -3.54 1.77
N LEU A 33 5.95 -2.59 1.30
CA LEU A 33 5.45 -1.37 0.67
C LEU A 33 4.92 -1.76 -0.71
N ASP A 34 3.80 -2.49 -0.73
CA ASP A 34 2.96 -2.57 -1.93
C ASP A 34 2.29 -1.19 -2.06
N ASN A 35 3.01 -0.25 -2.69
CA ASN A 35 2.48 1.06 -3.09
C ASN A 35 1.29 0.97 -4.07
N SER A 36 0.84 -0.24 -4.42
CA SER A 36 -0.31 -0.48 -5.31
C SER A 36 -1.65 -0.36 -4.60
N ASP A 37 -1.73 -0.60 -3.28
CA ASP A 37 -3.01 -0.46 -2.55
C ASP A 37 -3.32 1.01 -2.21
N ASP A 38 -2.33 1.90 -2.34
CA ASP A 38 -2.48 3.32 -2.09
C ASP A 38 -3.27 4.05 -3.19
N GLU A 39 -3.23 3.62 -4.46
CA GLU A 39 -3.99 4.31 -5.53
C GLU A 39 -5.50 4.27 -5.30
N VAL A 40 -6.04 3.12 -4.90
CA VAL A 40 -7.47 2.96 -4.62
C VAL A 40 -7.85 3.80 -3.40
N ILE A 41 -7.09 3.70 -2.30
CA ILE A 41 -7.34 4.45 -1.07
C ILE A 41 -7.21 5.97 -1.30
N ASN A 42 -6.23 6.40 -2.09
CA ASN A 42 -6.02 7.80 -2.44
C ASN A 42 -7.16 8.33 -3.32
N SER A 43 -7.64 7.54 -4.29
CA SER A 43 -8.82 7.89 -5.09
C SER A 43 -10.07 8.10 -4.22
N PHE A 44 -10.27 7.25 -3.21
CA PHE A 44 -11.36 7.43 -2.24
C PHE A 44 -11.17 8.67 -1.36
N LYS A 45 -9.96 8.95 -0.88
CA LYS A 45 -9.65 10.16 -0.08
C LYS A 45 -9.90 11.44 -0.89
N ASP A 46 -9.51 11.45 -2.15
CA ASP A 46 -9.71 12.59 -3.05
C ASP A 46 -11.20 12.84 -3.30
N GLY A 47 -11.98 11.79 -3.59
CA GLY A 47 -13.44 11.90 -3.73
C GLY A 47 -14.12 12.44 -2.46
N LEU A 48 -13.71 12.01 -1.26
CA LEU A 48 -14.26 12.54 0.00
C LEU A 48 -13.92 14.02 0.22
N LYS A 49 -12.72 14.45 -0.21
CA LYS A 49 -12.29 15.85 -0.12
C LYS A 49 -13.13 16.74 -1.04
N GLU A 50 -13.43 16.29 -2.25
CA GLU A 50 -14.33 16.99 -3.18
C GLU A 50 -15.74 17.15 -2.61
N LEU A 51 -16.32 16.07 -2.06
CA LEU A 51 -17.63 16.12 -1.42
C LEU A 51 -17.70 17.11 -0.26
N LYS A 52 -16.62 17.19 0.54
CA LYS A 52 -16.50 18.18 1.62
C LYS A 52 -16.50 19.61 1.08
N LEU A 53 -15.80 19.88 -0.04
CA LEU A 53 -15.75 21.20 -0.66
C LEU A 53 -17.08 21.60 -1.30
N VAL A 54 -17.81 20.65 -1.89
CA VAL A 54 -19.18 20.85 -2.39
C VAL A 54 -20.13 21.21 -1.24
N LYS A 55 -20.09 20.46 -0.13
CA LYS A 55 -20.91 20.76 1.06
C LYS A 55 -20.61 22.14 1.65
N GLN A 56 -19.36 22.59 1.54
CA GLN A 56 -18.93 23.92 2.00
C GLN A 56 -19.26 25.05 1.00
N GLY A 57 -19.86 24.73 -0.16
CA GLY A 57 -20.14 25.71 -1.22
C GLY A 57 -18.89 26.27 -1.90
N LYS A 58 -17.72 25.66 -1.67
CA LYS A 58 -16.42 26.09 -2.24
C LYS A 58 -16.13 25.44 -3.58
N LEU A 59 -16.88 24.40 -3.94
CA LEU A 59 -16.83 23.73 -5.23
C LEU A 59 -18.25 23.64 -5.78
N THR A 60 -18.44 24.04 -7.04
CA THR A 60 -19.67 23.80 -7.78
C THR A 60 -19.72 22.33 -8.18
N SER A 61 -20.66 21.54 -7.67
CA SER A 61 -20.85 20.18 -8.17
C SER A 61 -21.52 20.23 -9.54
N ARG A 62 -21.04 19.40 -10.47
CA ARG A 62 -21.80 19.06 -11.68
C ARG A 62 -22.74 17.89 -11.37
N PRO A 63 -23.90 17.78 -12.04
CA PRO A 63 -24.81 16.65 -11.85
C PRO A 63 -24.09 15.31 -12.04
N ILE A 64 -24.35 14.33 -11.18
CA ILE A 64 -23.71 13.01 -11.23
C ILE A 64 -23.95 12.30 -12.57
N GLN A 65 -25.09 12.58 -13.23
CA GLN A 65 -25.38 12.13 -14.59
C GLN A 65 -24.32 12.54 -15.61
N ASN A 66 -23.76 13.75 -15.53
CA ASN A 66 -22.77 14.21 -16.50
C ASN A 66 -21.44 13.47 -16.33
N PHE A 67 -21.06 13.13 -15.09
CA PHE A 67 -19.87 12.33 -14.80
C PHE A 67 -20.02 10.90 -15.33
N LEU A 68 -21.17 10.26 -15.10
CA LEU A 68 -21.42 8.89 -15.55
C LEU A 68 -21.44 8.73 -17.07
N ASN A 69 -21.71 9.81 -17.81
CA ASN A 69 -21.68 9.81 -19.28
C ASN A 69 -20.25 9.92 -19.86
N GLU A 70 -19.24 10.23 -19.04
CA GLU A 70 -17.83 10.41 -19.46
C GLU A 70 -16.96 9.16 -19.21
N LEU A 71 -17.50 8.15 -18.51
CA LEU A 71 -16.87 6.84 -18.26
C LEU A 71 -17.25 5.84 -19.37
#